data_AF-M6CJD7-F1
#
_entry.id   AF-M6CJD7-F1
#
_cell.length_a   1.000
_cell.length_b   1.000
_cell.length_c   1.000
_cell.angle_alpha   90.00
_cell.angle_beta   90.00
_cell.angle_gamma   90.00
#
_symmetry.space_group_name_H-M   'P 1'
#
loop_
_entity.id
_entity.type
_entity.pdbx_description
1 polymer ?
#
loop_
_entity_poly.entity_id
_entity_poly.type
_entity_poly.pdbx_seq_one_letter_code
_entity_poly.pdbx_strand_id
1 'polypeptide(L)'
;MLLECNPYGIGANDNENLKEQFLTATLLVSLEGNKNRISVSVNSASLGNQGSANLEVYSGASCVGTPIFSENRIVASTSKTFILPEIGTYSVKASGGTASACSNPAIVLSESKRSSACTVNFTTVDCL
;
A
#
# COMPACT_ATOMS: atom_id res chain seq x y z
N MET A 1 -5.32 36.34 -40.85
CA MET A 1 -4.32 37.39 -40.58
C MET A 1 -3.40 36.86 -39.49
N LEU A 2 -2.10 37.08 -39.66
CA LEU A 2 -0.96 36.52 -38.92
C LEU A 2 -1.01 36.68 -37.38
N LEU A 3 -0.33 35.70 -36.71
CA LEU A 3 0.51 35.70 -35.48
C LEU A 3 0.33 36.82 -34.43
N GLU A 4 0.43 36.55 -33.12
CA GLU A 4 1.72 36.41 -32.39
C GLU A 4 1.67 35.52 -31.12
N CYS A 5 2.84 35.04 -30.69
CA CYS A 5 3.12 34.23 -29.50
C CYS A 5 3.75 35.05 -28.33
N ASN A 6 3.25 34.81 -27.11
CA ASN A 6 3.92 34.77 -25.77
C ASN A 6 4.49 36.09 -25.15
N PRO A 7 4.83 36.17 -23.82
CA PRO A 7 4.83 35.16 -22.74
C PRO A 7 4.23 35.63 -21.37
N TYR A 8 4.02 34.68 -20.44
CA TYR A 8 3.89 34.87 -18.97
C TYR A 8 3.07 36.07 -18.43
N GLY A 9 1.87 35.75 -17.92
CA GLY A 9 1.15 36.58 -16.96
C GLY A 9 0.25 35.71 -16.10
N ILE A 10 0.75 35.28 -14.94
CA ILE A 10 -0.04 34.61 -13.90
C ILE A 10 -1.04 35.63 -13.36
N GLY A 11 -2.34 35.29 -13.33
CA GLY A 11 -3.34 36.20 -12.80
C GLY A 11 -4.78 35.71 -12.85
N ALA A 12 -5.08 34.69 -12.03
CA ALA A 12 -6.37 34.42 -11.41
C ALA A 12 -7.55 34.01 -12.31
N ASN A 13 -7.71 32.69 -12.46
CA ASN A 13 -8.96 32.01 -12.10
C ASN A 13 -8.71 30.49 -12.03
N ASP A 14 -7.85 30.11 -11.08
CA ASP A 14 -7.39 28.75 -10.78
C ASP A 14 -8.48 27.87 -10.12
N ASN A 15 -9.71 27.84 -10.64
CA ASN A 15 -10.81 27.10 -10.00
C ASN A 15 -11.44 26.01 -10.87
N GLU A 16 -11.00 25.84 -12.12
CA GLU A 16 -11.48 24.75 -12.98
C GLU A 16 -10.44 23.62 -13.17
N ASN A 17 -9.13 23.91 -13.09
CA ASN A 17 -8.10 22.87 -13.20
C ASN A 17 -7.91 22.05 -11.90
N LEU A 18 -8.19 22.65 -10.73
CA LEU A 18 -8.17 21.93 -9.46
C LEU A 18 -9.29 20.89 -9.38
N LYS A 19 -10.45 21.13 -10.02
CA LYS A 19 -11.55 20.17 -10.04
C LYS A 19 -11.24 18.95 -10.92
N GLU A 20 -10.64 19.14 -12.09
CA GLU A 20 -10.26 18.02 -12.95
C GLU A 20 -9.11 17.19 -12.37
N GLN A 21 -8.12 17.81 -11.71
CA GLN A 21 -7.06 17.07 -11.02
C GLN A 21 -7.58 16.33 -9.79
N PHE A 22 -8.52 16.92 -9.02
CA PHE A 22 -9.19 16.20 -7.93
C PHE A 22 -10.12 15.11 -8.43
N LEU A 23 -10.84 15.30 -9.54
CA LEU A 23 -11.68 14.23 -10.12
C LEU A 23 -10.81 13.09 -10.66
N THR A 24 -9.67 13.37 -11.27
CA THR A 24 -8.77 12.32 -11.81
C THR A 24 -8.03 11.59 -10.68
N ALA A 25 -7.62 12.31 -9.63
CA ALA A 25 -7.04 11.69 -8.43
C ALA A 25 -8.08 10.87 -7.64
N THR A 26 -9.32 11.36 -7.54
CA THR A 26 -10.42 10.62 -6.89
C THR A 26 -10.87 9.44 -7.74
N LEU A 27 -10.79 9.52 -9.08
CA LEU A 27 -11.12 8.42 -9.98
C LEU A 27 -10.01 7.35 -9.99
N LEU A 28 -8.75 7.69 -9.78
CA LEU A 28 -7.69 6.70 -9.51
C LEU A 28 -7.95 5.99 -8.16
N VAL A 29 -8.31 6.73 -7.11
CA VAL A 29 -8.69 6.16 -5.80
C VAL A 29 -10.00 5.35 -5.87
N SER A 30 -10.91 5.66 -6.82
CA SER A 30 -12.20 4.98 -7.00
C SER A 30 -12.14 3.78 -7.97
N LEU A 31 -11.27 3.80 -8.98
CA LEU A 31 -10.93 2.61 -9.81
C LEU A 31 -10.01 1.63 -9.07
N GLU A 32 -9.35 2.08 -8.00
CA GLU A 32 -8.78 1.22 -6.97
C GLU A 32 -9.87 0.52 -6.12
N GLY A 33 -11.09 1.08 -6.03
CA GLY A 33 -12.17 0.68 -5.12
C GLY A 33 -12.77 -0.72 -5.28
N ASN A 34 -12.35 -1.49 -6.29
CA ASN A 34 -12.85 -2.86 -6.54
C ASN A 34 -11.76 -3.93 -6.60
N LYS A 35 -10.51 -3.60 -6.26
CA LYS A 35 -9.42 -4.59 -6.23
C LYS A 35 -9.22 -5.10 -4.82
N ASN A 36 -9.06 -6.42 -4.69
CA ASN A 36 -8.65 -7.06 -3.46
C ASN A 36 -7.24 -6.59 -3.15
N ARG A 37 -7.03 -5.79 -2.12
CA ARG A 37 -5.71 -5.21 -1.84
C ARG A 37 -5.34 -5.18 -0.37
N ILE A 38 -4.06 -5.30 -0.10
CA ILE A 38 -3.48 -5.12 1.24
C ILE A 38 -2.38 -4.08 1.14
N SER A 39 -2.50 -3.01 1.92
CA SER A 39 -1.43 -2.02 2.08
C SER A 39 -0.66 -2.32 3.36
N VAL A 40 0.64 -2.52 3.24
CA VAL A 40 1.52 -2.90 4.35
C VAL A 40 2.53 -1.80 4.58
N SER A 41 2.52 -1.21 5.77
CA SER A 41 3.52 -0.26 6.23
C SER A 41 4.43 -0.94 7.23
N VAL A 42 5.72 -0.65 7.17
CA VAL A 42 6.69 -1.12 8.15
C VAL A 42 7.08 0.05 9.04
N ASN A 43 7.19 -0.16 10.35
CA ASN A 43 7.64 0.86 11.29
C ASN A 43 9.15 0.74 11.57
N SER A 44 9.91 1.77 11.20
CA SER A 44 11.37 1.88 11.40
C SER A 44 11.82 1.72 12.85
N ALA A 45 11.08 2.25 13.83
CA ALA A 45 11.40 2.10 15.24
C ALA A 45 11.31 0.63 15.69
N SER A 46 10.38 -0.10 15.10
CA SER A 46 10.14 -1.51 15.38
C SER A 46 11.08 -2.46 14.65
N LEU A 47 11.92 -1.93 13.75
CA LEU A 47 12.94 -2.72 13.06
C LEU A 47 14.27 -2.80 13.83
N GLY A 48 14.33 -2.38 15.10
CA GLY A 48 15.60 -2.31 15.83
C GLY A 48 16.63 -1.41 15.14
N ASN A 49 16.16 -0.34 14.49
CA ASN A 49 16.93 0.56 13.62
C ASN A 49 17.49 -0.07 12.33
N GLN A 50 17.01 -1.25 11.92
CA GLN A 50 17.27 -1.72 10.56
C GLN A 50 16.54 -0.80 9.58
N GLY A 51 17.25 -0.29 8.57
CA GLY A 51 16.66 0.64 7.59
C GLY A 51 15.66 0.00 6.63
N SER A 52 15.54 -1.34 6.64
CA SER A 52 14.69 -2.08 5.71
C SER A 52 14.23 -3.44 6.22
N ALA A 53 13.09 -3.92 5.71
CA ALA A 53 12.55 -5.26 5.94
C ALA A 53 12.11 -5.91 4.61
N ASN A 54 12.01 -7.23 4.61
CA ASN A 54 11.37 -8.00 3.56
C ASN A 54 9.91 -8.22 3.94
N LEU A 55 9.00 -8.05 2.99
CA LEU A 55 7.58 -8.31 3.13
C LEU A 55 7.19 -9.49 2.26
N GLU A 56 6.48 -10.44 2.84
CA GLU A 56 5.96 -11.61 2.16
C GLU A 56 4.46 -11.69 2.45
N VAL A 57 3.65 -11.91 1.42
CA VAL A 57 2.21 -12.12 1.55
C VAL A 57 1.90 -13.56 1.20
N TYR A 58 1.13 -14.22 2.05
CA TYR A 58 0.71 -15.61 1.91
C TYR A 58 -0.81 -15.66 1.74
N SER A 59 -1.27 -16.61 0.93
CA SER A 59 -2.68 -17.01 0.93
C SER A 59 -2.94 -17.88 2.17
N GLY A 60 -4.06 -17.64 2.84
CA GLY A 60 -4.45 -18.34 4.07
C GLY A 60 -4.03 -17.63 5.35
N ALA A 61 -4.34 -18.27 6.47
CA ALA A 61 -4.26 -17.66 7.79
C ALA A 61 -2.86 -17.69 8.45
N SER A 62 -1.85 -18.23 7.76
CA SER A 62 -0.51 -18.42 8.31
C SER A 62 0.58 -18.11 7.30
N CYS A 63 1.70 -17.57 7.77
CA CYS A 63 2.87 -17.28 6.95
C CYS A 63 3.76 -18.50 6.70
N VAL A 64 3.16 -19.61 6.27
CA VAL A 64 3.83 -20.90 6.03
C VAL A 64 3.66 -21.29 4.57
N GLY A 65 4.73 -21.82 3.96
CA GLY A 65 4.75 -22.25 2.56
C GLY A 65 5.34 -21.21 1.63
N THR A 66 4.84 -21.15 0.40
CA THR A 66 5.32 -20.23 -0.64
C THR A 66 4.52 -18.93 -0.60
N PRO A 67 5.18 -17.76 -0.49
CA PRO A 67 4.47 -16.49 -0.57
C PRO A 67 3.95 -16.25 -1.99
N ILE A 68 2.76 -15.65 -2.09
CA ILE A 68 2.17 -15.20 -3.36
C ILE A 68 2.75 -13.86 -3.83
N PHE A 69 3.26 -13.06 -2.88
CA PHE A 69 4.02 -11.85 -3.16
C PHE A 69 5.21 -11.80 -2.22
N SER A 70 6.36 -11.39 -2.74
CA SER A 70 7.58 -11.20 -1.95
C SER A 70 8.25 -9.93 -2.43
N GLU A 71 8.54 -9.06 -1.49
CA GLU A 71 9.15 -7.76 -1.75
C GLU A 71 10.32 -7.60 -0.78
N ASN A 72 11.50 -7.39 -1.34
CA ASN A 72 12.74 -7.34 -0.57
C ASN A 72 13.11 -5.87 -0.29
N ARG A 73 13.66 -5.62 0.90
CA ARG A 73 14.28 -4.33 1.26
C ARG A 73 13.33 -3.13 1.20
N ILE A 74 12.14 -3.30 1.75
CA ILE A 74 11.19 -2.21 2.02
C ILE A 74 11.73 -1.30 3.10
N VAL A 75 11.89 -0.03 2.74
CA VAL A 75 12.30 1.02 3.68
C VAL A 75 11.23 1.19 4.74
N ALA A 76 11.63 1.24 5.99
CA ALA A 76 10.74 1.18 7.15
C ALA A 76 9.94 2.47 7.44
N SER A 77 9.78 3.30 6.42
CA SER A 77 8.94 4.50 6.42
C SER A 77 8.02 4.54 5.20
N THR A 78 7.99 3.46 4.42
CA THR A 78 7.16 3.36 3.21
C THR A 78 6.08 2.30 3.38
N SER A 79 4.95 2.57 2.73
CA SER A 79 3.89 1.59 2.57
C SER A 79 4.02 0.90 1.22
N LYS A 80 3.63 -0.38 1.16
CA LYS A 80 3.59 -1.19 -0.04
C LYS A 80 2.21 -1.79 -0.19
N THR A 81 1.61 -1.58 -1.35
CA THR A 81 0.28 -2.11 -1.66
C THR A 81 0.43 -3.32 -2.57
N PHE A 82 -0.14 -4.44 -2.14
CA PHE A 82 -0.26 -5.67 -2.91
C PHE A 82 -1.67 -5.79 -3.46
N ILE A 83 -1.80 -6.06 -4.75
CA ILE A 83 -3.08 -6.37 -5.40
C ILE A 83 -3.21 -7.88 -5.48
N LEU A 84 -4.21 -8.41 -4.78
CA LEU A 84 -4.47 -9.82 -4.63
C LEU A 84 -5.40 -10.33 -5.74
N PRO A 85 -5.25 -11.59 -6.15
CA PRO A 85 -6.02 -12.15 -7.24
C PRO A 85 -7.52 -12.32 -6.90
N GLU A 86 -7.85 -12.56 -5.63
CA GLU A 86 -9.21 -12.92 -5.20
C GLU A 86 -9.54 -12.41 -3.78
N ILE A 87 -10.81 -12.52 -3.40
CA ILE A 87 -11.23 -12.35 -2.00
C ILE A 87 -10.82 -13.61 -1.22
N GLY A 88 -10.48 -13.45 0.05
CA GLY A 88 -10.02 -14.59 0.84
C GLY A 88 -9.28 -14.17 2.09
N THR A 89 -8.69 -15.17 2.74
CA THR A 89 -7.83 -14.96 3.89
C THR A 89 -6.39 -14.83 3.43
N TYR A 90 -5.67 -13.86 3.98
CA TYR A 90 -4.28 -13.58 3.67
C TYR A 90 -3.51 -13.35 4.96
N SER A 91 -2.22 -13.62 4.92
CA SER A 91 -1.31 -13.28 6.02
C SER A 91 -0.08 -12.58 5.48
N VAL A 92 0.44 -11.65 6.26
CA VAL A 92 1.60 -10.84 5.92
C VAL A 92 2.70 -11.17 6.90
N LYS A 93 3.87 -11.51 6.38
CA LYS A 93 5.09 -11.66 7.15
C LYS A 93 6.01 -10.49 6.84
N ALA A 94 6.63 -9.95 7.87
CA ALA A 94 7.84 -9.17 7.69
C ALA A 94 9.04 -9.90 8.27
N SER A 95 10.19 -9.74 7.65
CA SER A 95 11.46 -10.25 8.16
C SER A 95 12.60 -9.27 7.91
N GLY A 96 13.61 -9.26 8.78
CA GLY A 96 14.83 -8.50 8.58
C GLY A 96 15.88 -8.86 9.62
N GLY A 97 17.12 -9.01 9.18
CA GLY A 97 18.14 -9.68 9.97
C GLY A 97 17.68 -11.10 10.36
N THR A 98 17.60 -11.37 11.66
CA THR A 98 17.15 -12.65 12.23
C THR A 98 15.69 -12.62 12.73
N ALA A 99 15.02 -11.46 12.67
CA ALA A 99 13.67 -11.30 13.19
C ALA A 99 12.62 -11.54 12.10
N SER A 100 11.48 -12.12 12.47
CA SER A 100 10.30 -12.18 11.61
C SER A 100 9.01 -12.19 12.42
N ALA A 101 7.98 -11.51 11.91
CA ALA A 101 6.65 -11.49 12.50
C ALA A 101 5.59 -11.78 11.42
N CYS A 102 4.57 -12.54 11.78
CA CYS A 102 3.43 -12.87 10.92
C CYS A 102 2.17 -12.17 11.45
N SER A 103 1.30 -11.71 10.55
CA SER A 103 -0.02 -11.16 10.88
C SER A 103 -0.85 -12.16 11.67
N ASN A 104 -1.31 -11.74 12.84
CA ASN A 104 -2.26 -12.47 13.65
C ASN A 104 -3.20 -11.48 14.37
N PRO A 105 -4.51 -11.48 14.09
CA PRO A 105 -5.22 -12.41 13.20
C PRO A 105 -4.88 -12.20 11.72
N ALA A 106 -5.24 -13.20 10.90
CA ALA A 106 -5.11 -13.10 9.46
C ALA A 106 -6.07 -12.06 8.87
N ILE A 107 -5.68 -11.51 7.72
CA ILE A 107 -6.42 -10.48 6.99
C ILE A 107 -7.51 -11.16 6.18
N VAL A 108 -8.76 -10.76 6.38
CA VAL A 108 -9.89 -11.32 5.64
C VAL A 108 -10.43 -10.27 4.68
N LEU A 109 -10.20 -10.48 3.40
CA LEU A 109 -10.82 -9.71 2.34
C LEU A 109 -12.12 -10.39 1.90
N SER A 110 -13.20 -9.62 1.89
CA SER A 110 -14.52 -10.06 1.43
C SER A 110 -15.09 -9.05 0.44
N GLU A 111 -16.24 -9.34 -0.17
CA GLU A 111 -16.89 -8.39 -1.09
C GLU A 111 -17.17 -7.04 -0.44
N SER A 112 -17.48 -7.02 0.86
CA SER A 112 -17.70 -5.80 1.65
C SER A 112 -16.41 -5.18 2.20
N LYS A 113 -15.29 -5.91 2.18
CA LYS A 113 -13.97 -5.48 2.67
C LYS A 113 -12.89 -5.88 1.67
N ARG A 114 -12.92 -5.29 0.47
CA ARG A 114 -11.94 -5.54 -0.60
C ARG A 114 -10.57 -4.91 -0.32
N SER A 115 -10.40 -4.21 0.80
CA SER A 115 -9.14 -3.56 1.15
C SER A 115 -8.88 -3.67 2.64
N SER A 116 -7.62 -3.93 2.99
CA SER A 116 -7.13 -3.90 4.37
C SER A 116 -5.79 -3.17 4.45
N ALA A 117 -5.51 -2.59 5.60
CA ALA A 117 -4.24 -1.94 5.88
C ALA A 117 -3.55 -2.64 7.06
N CYS A 118 -2.27 -2.93 6.93
CA CYS A 118 -1.47 -3.57 7.96
C CYS A 118 -0.28 -2.70 8.33
N THR A 119 -0.02 -2.60 9.62
CA THR A 119 1.22 -2.05 10.15
C THR A 119 2.04 -3.19 10.74
N VAL A 120 3.28 -3.30 10.29
CA VAL A 120 4.20 -4.33 10.71
C VAL A 120 5.30 -3.75 11.61
N ASN A 121 5.41 -4.35 12.78
CA ASN A 121 6.51 -4.24 13.73
C ASN A 121 7.17 -5.63 13.84
N PHE A 122 8.48 -5.75 14.14
CA PHE A 122 9.06 -7.09 14.37
C PHE A 122 8.49 -7.80 15.60
N THR A 123 7.86 -7.05 16.50
CA THR A 123 7.19 -7.58 17.68
C THR A 123 5.74 -7.96 17.42
N THR A 124 5.05 -7.27 16.51
CA THR A 124 3.61 -7.41 16.24
C THR A 124 3.26 -7.02 14.81
N VAL A 125 2.27 -7.69 14.23
CA VAL A 125 1.68 -7.26 12.96
C VAL A 125 0.19 -7.05 13.21
N ASP A 126 -0.29 -5.84 12.97
CA ASP A 126 -1.68 -5.43 13.22
C ASP A 126 -2.33 -4.99 11.90
N CYS A 127 -3.53 -5.49 11.63
CA CYS A 127 -4.26 -5.24 10.40
C CYS A 127 -5.70 -4.79 10.69
N LEU A 128 -6.15 -3.74 10.01
CA LEU A 128 -7.46 -3.08 10.16
C LEU A 128 -8.41 -3.41 8.99
#